data_AF-A0A960BLV4-F1
#
_entry.id   AF-A0A960BLV4-F1
#
_cell.length_a   1.000
_cell.length_b   1.000
_cell.length_c   1.000
_cell.angle_alpha   90.00
_cell.angle_beta   90.00
_cell.angle_gamma   90.00
#
_symmetry.space_group_name_H-M   'P 1'
#
loop_
_entity.id
_entity.type
_entity.pdbx_description
1 polymer ?
#
loop_
_entity_poly.entity_id
_entity_poly.type
_entity_poly.pdbx_seq_one_letter_code
_entity_poly.pdbx_strand_id
1 'polypeptide(L)' 'VLGILLGGFGIHRFYLDDAQGGILRIVITVFTCGLGSIIGLIEGIIYLTKSDAEFVQTYLVERKEWF' A
#
# COMPACT_ATOMS: atom_id res chain seq x y z
N VAL A 1 6.02 -3.42 9.04
CA VAL A 1 4.98 -3.58 10.09
C VAL A 1 3.73 -2.73 9.80
N LEU A 2 3.89 -1.43 9.49
CA LEU A 2 2.78 -0.55 9.08
C LEU A 2 1.94 -1.14 7.92
N GLY A 3 2.55 -1.71 6.89
CA GLY A 3 1.84 -2.32 5.77
C GLY A 3 0.97 -3.54 6.09
N ILE A 4 1.15 -4.23 7.23
CA ILE A 4 0.28 -5.35 7.65
C ILE A 4 -0.86 -4.85 8.54
N LEU A 5 -0.58 -3.94 9.47
CA LEU A 5 -1.60 -3.40 10.38
C LEU A 5 -2.53 -2.38 9.70
N LEU A 6 -2.02 -1.64 8.72
CA LEU A 6 -2.74 -0.59 7.98
C LEU A 6 -3.00 -0.96 6.51
N GLY A 7 -2.46 -2.09 6.04
CA GLY A 7 -2.58 -2.59 4.67
C GLY A 7 -4.02 -2.79 4.23
N GLY A 8 -4.83 -3.41 5.10
CA GLY A 8 -6.24 -3.66 4.82
C GLY A 8 -7.06 -2.38 4.58
N PHE A 9 -6.61 -1.24 5.11
CA PHE A 9 -7.24 0.06 4.95
C PHE A 9 -6.56 0.94 3.88
N GLY A 10 -5.46 0.51 3.26
CA GLY A 10 -4.73 1.31 2.27
C GLY A 10 -4.00 2.54 2.84
N ILE A 11 -3.93 2.67 4.17
CA ILE A 11 -3.39 3.86 4.85
C ILE A 11 -1.86 3.98 4.63
N HIS A 12 -1.18 2.86 4.35
CA HIS A 12 0.26 2.85 4.07
C HIS A 12 0.66 3.64 2.83
N ARG A 13 -0.23 3.86 1.85
CA ARG A 13 0.06 4.71 0.67
C ARG A 13 0.05 6.20 0.98
N PHE A 14 -0.72 6.65 1.97
CA PHE A 14 -0.66 8.04 2.43
C PHE A 14 0.70 8.39 3.06
N TYR A 15 1.41 7.39 3.59
CA TYR A 15 2.77 7.58 4.08
C TYR A 15 3.79 7.74 2.95
N LEU A 16 3.48 7.22 1.77
CA LEU A 16 4.30 7.33 0.56
C LEU A 16 3.96 8.59 -0.26
N ASP A 17 3.20 9.53 0.31
CA ASP A 17 2.66 10.72 -0.36
C ASP A 17 1.73 10.41 -1.55
N ASP A 18 1.23 9.17 -1.63
CA ASP A 18 0.30 8.70 -2.66
C ASP A 18 -1.13 8.65 -2.10
N ALA A 19 -1.70 9.84 -1.93
CA ALA A 19 -3.06 10.01 -1.41
C ALA A 19 -4.12 9.45 -2.38
N GLN A 20 -3.88 9.54 -3.69
CA GLN A 20 -4.83 9.06 -4.71
C GLN A 20 -4.95 7.52 -4.66
N GLY A 21 -3.82 6.82 -4.65
CA GLY A 21 -3.78 5.37 -4.54
C GLY A 21 -4.31 4.86 -3.20
N GLY A 22 -4.14 5.62 -2.12
CA GLY A 22 -4.72 5.34 -0.80
C GLY A 22 -6.26 5.44 -0.79
N ILE A 23 -6.82 6.52 -1.35
CA ILE A 23 -8.28 6.73 -1.43
C ILE A 23 -8.93 5.64 -2.30
N LEU A 24 -8.34 5.32 -3.45
CA LEU A 24 -8.86 4.27 -4.33
C LEU A 24 -8.94 2.91 -3.62
N ARG A 25 -7.95 2.58 -2.79
CA ARG A 25 -7.94 1.34 -2.00
C ARG A 25 -9.02 1.31 -0.95
N ILE A 26 -9.27 2.42 -0.26
CA ILE A 26 -10.38 2.51 0.70
C ILE A 26 -11.70 2.29 -0.02
N VAL A 27 -11.90 2.92 -1.17
CA VAL A 27 -13.11 2.75 -1.99
C VAL A 27 -13.28 1.30 -2.42
N ILE A 28 -12.23 0.66 -2.95
CA ILE A 28 -12.27 -0.75 -3.36
C ILE A 28 -12.57 -1.65 -2.17
N THR A 29 -11.88 -1.49 -1.04
CA THR A 29 -12.09 -2.32 0.16
C THR A 29 -13.53 -2.16 0.69
N VAL A 30 -14.09 -0.96 0.68
CA VAL A 30 -15.48 -0.71 1.12
C VAL A 30 -16.49 -1.32 0.14
N PHE A 31 -16.32 -1.11 -1.17
CA PHE A 31 -17.23 -1.65 -2.20
C PHE A 31 -17.16 -3.17 -2.34
N THR A 32 -16.03 -3.78 -2.00
CA THR A 32 -15.83 -5.23 -2.06
C THR A 32 -16.08 -5.92 -0.71
N CYS A 33 -16.70 -5.22 0.27
CA CYS A 33 -16.98 -5.74 1.61
C CYS A 33 -15.74 -6.33 2.31
N GLY A 34 -14.58 -5.69 2.15
CA GLY A 34 -13.33 -6.13 2.78
C GLY A 34 -12.47 -7.08 1.94
N LEU A 35 -12.92 -7.56 0.77
CA LEU A 35 -12.08 -8.38 -0.12
C LEU A 35 -10.86 -7.61 -0.65
N GLY A 36 -10.99 -6.29 -0.86
CA GLY A 36 -9.87 -5.41 -1.23
C GLY A 36 -8.72 -5.39 -0.23
N SER A 37 -8.94 -5.84 1.01
CA SER A 37 -7.90 -5.94 2.03
C SER A 37 -6.81 -6.96 1.68
N ILE A 38 -7.10 -7.96 0.83
CA ILE A 38 -6.14 -8.95 0.33
C ILE A 38 -5.02 -8.26 -0.46
N ILE A 39 -5.36 -7.27 -1.28
CA ILE A 39 -4.39 -6.51 -2.08
C ILE A 39 -3.46 -5.70 -1.15
N GLY A 40 -4.02 -5.10 -0.11
CA GLY A 40 -3.26 -4.41 0.94
C GLY A 40 -2.33 -5.35 1.70
N LEU A 41 -2.77 -6.58 2.00
CA LEU A 41 -1.95 -7.60 2.65
C LEU A 41 -0.77 -8.04 1.78
N ILE A 42 -1.01 -8.28 0.49
CA ILE A 42 0.05 -8.64 -0.47
C ILE A 42 1.11 -7.54 -0.54
N GLU A 43 0.69 -6.28 -0.63
CA GLU A 43 1.64 -5.16 -0.60
C GLU A 43 2.38 -5.05 0.73
N GLY A 44 1.69 -5.25 1.85
CA GLY A 44 2.30 -5.28 3.17
C GLY A 44 3.41 -6.33 3.26
N ILE A 45 3.21 -7.50 2.64
CA ILE A 45 4.23 -8.55 2.53
C ILE A 45 5.38 -8.09 1.62
N ILE A 46 5.09 -7.53 0.44
CA ILE A 46 6.12 -7.03 -0.50
C ILE A 46 7.01 -5.97 0.17
N TYR A 47 6.42 -5.09 0.97
CA TYR A 47 7.17 -4.05 1.67
C TYR A 47 8.05 -4.62 2.78
N LEU A 48 7.63 -5.73 3.40
CA LEU A 48 8.41 -6.42 4.41
C LEU A 48 9.51 -7.32 3.83
N THR A 49 9.35 -7.80 2.59
CA THR A 49 10.34 -8.66 1.92
C THR A 49 11.33 -7.88 1.06
N LYS A 50 11.06 -6.62 0.74
CA LYS A 50 12.04 -5.71 0.11
C LYS A 50 13.07 -5.21 1.12
N SER A 51 14.28 -4.96 0.63
CA SER A 51 15.29 -4.22 1.39
C SER A 51 14.94 -2.73 1.48
N ASP A 52 15.36 -2.06 2.56
CA ASP A 52 15.07 -0.63 2.77
C ASP A 52 15.57 0.24 1.61
N ALA A 53 16.75 -0.06 1.06
CA ALA A 53 17.32 0.67 -0.06
C ALA A 53 16.45 0.53 -1.33
N GLU A 54 15.99 -0.68 -1.65
CA GLU A 54 15.10 -0.91 -2.78
C GLU A 54 13.71 -0.31 -2.55
N PHE A 55 13.22 -0.30 -1.32
CA PHE A 55 11.95 0.34 -0.98
C PHE A 55 12.03 1.85 -1.21
N VAL A 56 13.06 2.51 -0.67
CA VAL A 56 13.29 3.95 -0.84
C VAL A 56 13.45 4.29 -2.32
N GLN A 57 14.26 3.53 -3.05
CA GLN A 57 14.46 3.78 -4.48
C GLN A 57 13.16 3.63 -5.28
N THR A 58 12.41 2.55 -5.10
CA THR A 58 11.19 2.31 -5.90
C THR A 58 10.02 3.23 -5.50
N TYR A 59 9.82 3.50 -4.21
CA TYR A 59 8.61 4.18 -3.73
C TYR A 59 8.82 5.66 -3.37
N LEU A 60 10.02 6.07 -2.95
CA LEU A 60 10.29 7.48 -2.62
C LEU A 60 11.01 8.22 -3.76
N VAL A 61 11.93 7.55 -4.46
CA VAL A 61 12.67 8.17 -5.58
C VAL A 61 11.91 8.03 -6.90
N GLU A 62 11.60 6.80 -7.29
CA GLU A 62 10.88 6.49 -8.53
C GLU A 62 9.37 6.74 -8.42
N ARG A 63 8.85 6.90 -7.19
CA ARG A 63 7.42 7.08 -6.89
C ARG A 63 6.54 6.11 -7.68
N LYS A 64 6.89 4.82 -7.64
CA LYS A 64 6.17 3.79 -8.38
C LYS A 64 4.74 3.65 -7.86
N GLU A 65 3.79 4.06 -8.69
CA GLU A 65 2.36 3.87 -8.46
C GLU A 65 1.96 2.43 -8.81
N TRP A 66 1.25 1.77 -7.90
CA TRP A 66 0.56 0.52 -8.13
C TRP A 66 -0.88 0.85 -8.51
N PHE A 67 -1.08 1.10 -9.82
CA PHE A 67 -2.21 1.84 -10.44
C PHE A 67 -2.16 3.35 -10.23
#